data_AF-A0A7K1Z4J4-F1
#
_entry.id   AF-A0A7K1Z4J4-F1
#
_cell.length_a   1.000
_cell.length_b   1.000
_cell.length_c   1.000
_cell.angle_alpha   90.00
_cell.angle_beta   90.00
_cell.angle_gamma   90.00
#
_symmetry.space_group_name_H-M   'P 1'
#
loop_
_entity.id
_entity.type
_entity.pdbx_description
1 polymer ?
#
loop_
_entity_poly.entity_id
_entity_poly.type
_entity_poly.pdbx_seq_one_letter_code
_entity_poly.pdbx_strand_id
1 'polypeptide(L)'
;MNGKEARNNSFPHQHGQQAPQLTIGIAPVNFSEDYVEIGCLNPDGRGHIKELRGKYGQTHAFRYDSRDNTIANIGLKPDLAPMGQLKRVEVSRHLWLFATAITQQFLLWFSKEYDILKPFQPLVCLGKDRLLTDALRELRVTQPDPRLDVVPKVSFDFRVFSSADPGGSLYLGLVVDFSTTNVIRIPVSELLEKNFDPTGNYVRLSGNVNDPVGFSHPLPLIGRIERVENEDLILDDVRSDFESDRIGASDVFLEPRSETLVAVTRLLYPNSADRALKAMRTTKQRYIGGEGKMEKISSTVKALNKSLTIEGKKPLNLCFGNRLNVSFGKLLDQSNPQFPPLIETSRPTMLFGAGGYNHFNQPDSGIRKYGPFQFTQNPSNEPTIVVLCRKSARGRVEQFVKALRDGVEGGNGRFSGGLVGKYRLTGVRLHFVEIDSDTGEEYANAASSALDELTRL
;
A
#
# COMPACT_ATOMS: atom_id res chain seq x y z
N MET A 1 -52.04 24.95 -31.69
CA MET A 1 -51.06 24.74 -32.78
C MET A 1 -49.67 25.06 -32.25
N ASN A 2 -48.78 24.07 -32.35
CA ASN A 2 -47.33 24.08 -32.12
C ASN A 2 -46.79 24.33 -30.70
N GLY A 3 -46.92 23.30 -29.86
CA GLY A 3 -45.98 23.04 -28.77
C GLY A 3 -44.72 22.37 -29.32
N LYS A 4 -43.54 22.88 -28.95
CA LYS A 4 -42.24 22.25 -29.21
C LYS A 4 -41.79 21.54 -27.94
N GLU A 5 -41.83 20.22 -27.99
CA GLU A 5 -41.30 19.31 -26.98
C GLU A 5 -39.78 19.50 -26.81
N ALA A 6 -39.36 19.64 -25.55
CA ALA A 6 -37.97 19.57 -25.15
C ALA A 6 -37.50 18.12 -25.26
N ARG A 7 -36.51 17.88 -26.13
CA ARG A 7 -35.85 16.58 -26.31
C ARG A 7 -35.12 16.19 -25.03
N ASN A 8 -35.70 15.24 -24.31
CA ASN A 8 -35.02 14.45 -23.30
C ASN A 8 -33.95 13.60 -23.99
N ASN A 9 -32.68 13.95 -23.82
CA ASN A 9 -31.56 13.07 -24.17
C ASN A 9 -31.44 12.01 -23.07
N SER A 10 -32.38 11.06 -23.05
CA SER A 10 -32.19 9.76 -22.41
C SER A 10 -31.18 8.99 -23.26
N PHE A 11 -29.98 8.78 -22.72
CA PHE A 11 -29.02 7.86 -23.31
C PHE A 11 -29.67 6.47 -23.41
N PRO A 12 -29.55 5.78 -24.57
CA PRO A 12 -30.06 4.43 -24.69
C PRO A 12 -29.23 3.51 -23.81
N HIS A 13 -29.87 2.89 -22.82
CA HIS A 13 -29.34 1.71 -22.14
C HIS A 13 -29.22 0.59 -23.18
N GLN A 14 -28.05 0.49 -23.81
CA GLN A 14 -27.69 -0.65 -24.64
C GLN A 14 -27.45 -1.87 -23.73
N HIS A 15 -28.20 -2.93 -24.03
CA HIS A 15 -27.94 -4.35 -23.74
C HIS A 15 -27.49 -4.74 -22.33
N GLY A 16 -28.41 -5.37 -21.58
CA GLY A 16 -28.34 -6.81 -21.23
C GLY A 16 -27.04 -7.41 -20.68
N GLN A 17 -26.09 -6.62 -20.20
CA GLN A 17 -24.97 -7.12 -19.41
C GLN A 17 -25.47 -7.33 -17.99
N GLN A 18 -25.60 -8.59 -17.57
CA GLN A 18 -25.69 -8.92 -16.16
C GLN A 18 -24.58 -8.15 -15.44
N ALA A 19 -24.95 -7.40 -14.40
CA ALA A 19 -23.96 -6.72 -13.56
C ALA A 19 -22.89 -7.74 -13.16
N PRO A 20 -21.59 -7.42 -13.28
CA PRO A 20 -20.55 -8.39 -13.01
C PRO A 20 -20.69 -8.87 -11.57
N GLN A 21 -20.75 -10.20 -11.40
CA GLN A 21 -20.78 -10.82 -10.08
C GLN A 21 -19.55 -10.38 -9.30
N LEU A 22 -19.77 -9.73 -8.16
CA LEU A 22 -18.69 -9.27 -7.30
C LEU A 22 -18.10 -10.44 -6.51
N THR A 23 -16.78 -10.47 -6.44
CA THR A 23 -16.00 -11.41 -5.65
C THR A 23 -15.04 -10.63 -4.77
N ILE A 24 -14.92 -11.03 -3.51
CA ILE A 24 -13.97 -10.44 -2.57
C ILE A 24 -12.87 -11.46 -2.24
N GLY A 25 -11.66 -10.95 -1.95
CA GLY A 25 -10.47 -11.76 -1.65
C GLY A 25 -10.49 -12.44 -0.28
N ILE A 26 -11.64 -12.94 0.16
CA ILE A 26 -11.86 -13.60 1.46
C ILE A 26 -12.24 -15.05 1.18
N ALA A 27 -11.46 -15.99 1.71
CA ALA A 27 -11.80 -17.41 1.74
C ALA A 27 -12.24 -17.79 3.18
N PRO A 28 -13.47 -18.26 3.39
CA PRO A 28 -13.88 -18.75 4.70
C PRO A 28 -12.99 -19.89 5.19
N VAL A 29 -12.65 -19.89 6.47
CA VAL A 29 -11.91 -20.98 7.11
C VAL A 29 -12.93 -21.98 7.65
N ASN A 30 -12.89 -23.21 7.14
CA ASN A 30 -13.77 -24.28 7.56
C ASN A 30 -13.05 -25.16 8.58
N PHE A 31 -13.74 -25.47 9.67
CA PHE A 31 -13.28 -26.39 10.71
C PHE A 31 -14.04 -27.71 10.58
N SER A 32 -13.37 -28.84 10.79
CA SER A 32 -14.02 -30.15 10.71
C SER A 32 -14.94 -30.47 11.89
N GLU A 33 -14.78 -29.76 13.01
CA GLU A 33 -15.51 -29.99 14.26
C GLU A 33 -15.99 -28.65 14.83
N ASP A 34 -17.15 -28.67 15.49
CA ASP A 34 -17.71 -27.49 16.18
C ASP A 34 -17.10 -27.28 17.57
N TYR A 35 -16.50 -28.32 18.15
CA TYR A 35 -15.90 -28.31 19.47
C TYR A 35 -14.48 -28.88 19.45
N VAL A 36 -13.61 -28.31 20.25
CA VAL A 36 -12.22 -28.76 20.39
C VAL A 36 -11.75 -28.60 21.83
N GLU A 37 -10.77 -29.40 22.23
CA GLU A 37 -10.12 -29.24 23.53
C GLU A 37 -8.99 -28.20 23.44
N ILE A 38 -9.03 -27.23 24.35
CA ILE A 38 -7.96 -26.23 24.52
C ILE A 38 -7.43 -26.27 25.95
N GLY A 39 -6.21 -25.78 26.13
CA GLY A 39 -5.59 -25.61 27.44
C GLY A 39 -5.79 -24.17 27.93
N CYS A 40 -6.07 -24.01 29.21
CA CYS A 40 -6.21 -22.72 29.88
C CYS A 40 -5.12 -22.56 30.93
N LEU A 41 -4.33 -21.50 30.82
CA LEU A 41 -3.31 -21.11 31.80
C LEU A 41 -3.74 -19.84 32.53
N ASN A 42 -3.50 -19.80 33.85
CA ASN A 42 -3.59 -18.56 34.61
C ASN A 42 -2.36 -17.68 34.26
N PRO A 43 -2.55 -16.42 33.82
CA PRO A 43 -1.45 -15.50 33.54
C PRO A 43 -0.41 -15.42 34.66
N ASP A 44 -0.85 -15.50 35.93
CA ASP A 44 0.00 -15.32 37.12
C ASP A 44 0.69 -16.63 37.58
N GLY A 45 0.47 -17.75 36.90
CA GLY A 45 1.02 -19.07 37.28
C GLY A 45 2.08 -19.66 36.32
N ARG A 46 2.19 -19.18 35.07
CA ARG A 46 3.08 -19.76 34.04
C ARG A 46 3.79 -18.74 33.11
N GLY A 47 3.83 -17.47 33.49
CA GLY A 47 4.63 -16.44 32.81
C GLY A 47 3.92 -15.65 31.72
N HIS A 48 4.50 -14.51 31.34
CA HIS A 48 3.95 -13.62 30.32
C HIS A 48 3.80 -14.35 28.97
N ILE A 49 2.73 -14.06 28.21
CA ILE A 49 2.46 -14.68 26.89
C ILE A 49 3.66 -14.62 25.92
N LYS A 50 4.51 -13.60 26.06
CA LYS A 50 5.75 -13.44 25.27
C LYS A 50 6.76 -14.56 25.56
N GLU A 51 6.93 -14.94 26.82
CA GLU A 51 7.83 -16.03 27.25
C GLU A 51 7.32 -17.38 26.77
N LEU A 52 6.01 -17.63 26.92
CA LEU A 52 5.37 -18.85 26.43
C LEU A 52 5.54 -19.01 24.91
N ARG A 53 5.37 -17.93 24.15
CA ARG A 53 5.61 -17.93 22.70
C ARG A 53 7.08 -18.15 22.35
N GLY A 54 8.01 -17.57 23.11
CA GLY A 54 9.45 -17.80 22.92
C GLY A 54 9.84 -19.25 23.16
N LYS A 55 9.33 -19.88 24.22
CA LYS A 55 9.70 -21.24 24.62
C LYS A 55 8.96 -22.33 23.84
N TYR A 56 7.67 -22.11 23.53
CA TYR A 56 6.79 -23.14 22.99
C TYR A 56 6.14 -22.80 21.66
N GLY A 57 6.45 -21.65 21.03
CA GLY A 57 5.81 -21.17 19.80
C GLY A 57 5.95 -22.09 18.57
N GLN A 58 6.88 -23.05 18.62
CA GLN A 58 7.06 -24.09 17.59
C GLN A 58 6.09 -25.27 17.74
N THR A 59 5.46 -25.39 18.91
CA THR A 59 4.63 -26.55 19.28
C THR A 59 3.22 -26.14 19.69
N HIS A 60 3.02 -24.93 20.19
CA HIS A 60 1.74 -24.46 20.70
C HIS A 60 1.45 -23.03 20.25
N ALA A 61 0.17 -22.77 20.00
CA ALA A 61 -0.35 -21.43 19.84
C ALA A 61 -0.91 -20.91 21.15
N PHE A 62 -0.67 -19.62 21.44
CA PHE A 62 -1.13 -18.97 22.66
C PHE A 62 -1.88 -17.68 22.35
N ARG A 63 -3.03 -17.49 23.00
CA ARG A 63 -3.83 -16.27 22.92
C ARG A 63 -4.42 -15.95 24.29
N TYR A 64 -4.21 -14.71 24.75
CA TYR A 64 -4.94 -14.19 25.90
C TYR A 64 -6.43 -14.02 25.55
N ASP A 65 -7.29 -14.59 26.38
CA ASP A 65 -8.74 -14.53 26.30
C ASP A 65 -9.27 -13.63 27.43
N SER A 66 -9.75 -12.45 27.05
CA SER A 66 -10.20 -11.44 28.01
C SER A 66 -11.53 -11.79 28.68
N ARG A 67 -12.29 -12.77 28.16
CA ARG A 67 -13.59 -13.16 28.75
C ARG A 67 -13.42 -13.91 30.05
N ASP A 68 -12.44 -14.81 30.07
CA ASP A 68 -12.16 -15.68 31.21
C ASP A 68 -10.87 -15.24 31.95
N ASN A 69 -10.19 -14.18 31.50
CA ASN A 69 -8.88 -13.72 32.01
C ASN A 69 -7.84 -14.86 32.04
N THR A 70 -7.76 -15.63 30.95
CA THR A 70 -6.84 -16.77 30.83
C THR A 70 -6.00 -16.70 29.56
N ILE A 71 -4.89 -17.45 29.53
CA ILE A 71 -4.15 -17.71 28.30
C ILE A 71 -4.64 -19.05 27.74
N ALA A 72 -5.44 -18.97 26.68
CA ALA A 72 -5.88 -20.12 25.90
C ALA A 72 -4.73 -20.61 25.00
N ASN A 73 -4.58 -21.92 24.89
CA ASN A 73 -3.58 -22.54 24.02
C ASN A 73 -4.06 -23.85 23.37
N ILE A 74 -3.43 -24.17 22.24
CA ILE A 74 -3.68 -25.41 21.49
C ILE A 74 -2.39 -25.93 20.89
N GLY A 75 -2.23 -27.25 20.84
CA GLY A 75 -1.12 -27.92 20.15
C GLY A 75 -1.19 -27.71 18.65
N LEU A 76 -0.06 -27.35 18.04
CA LEU A 76 0.07 -27.12 16.60
C LEU A 76 0.10 -28.41 15.78
N LYS A 77 0.31 -29.57 16.42
CA LYS A 77 0.35 -30.88 15.77
C LYS A 77 -0.84 -31.74 16.25
N PRO A 78 -1.25 -32.74 15.45
CA PRO A 78 -2.21 -33.74 15.91
C PRO A 78 -1.74 -34.39 17.21
N ASP A 79 -2.69 -34.63 18.10
CA ASP A 79 -2.51 -35.37 19.36
C ASP A 79 -1.50 -34.74 20.34
N LEU A 80 -1.02 -33.51 20.05
CA LEU A 80 -0.21 -32.74 20.98
C LEU A 80 -1.13 -32.08 22.01
N ALA A 81 -1.07 -32.59 23.24
CA ALA A 81 -1.92 -32.14 24.33
C ALA A 81 -1.72 -30.65 24.65
N PRO A 82 -2.82 -29.87 24.78
CA PRO A 82 -2.73 -28.49 25.26
C PRO A 82 -2.17 -28.40 26.69
N MET A 83 -1.64 -27.24 27.04
CA MET A 83 -1.06 -26.99 28.36
C MET A 83 -2.09 -26.47 29.36
N GLY A 84 -2.02 -26.96 30.60
CA GLY A 84 -2.82 -26.41 31.71
C GLY A 84 -4.12 -27.14 31.96
N GLN A 85 -5.15 -26.40 32.39
CA GLN A 85 -6.48 -26.97 32.57
C GLN A 85 -7.13 -27.16 31.21
N LEU A 86 -7.49 -28.41 30.90
CA LEU A 86 -8.18 -28.74 29.65
C LEU A 86 -9.65 -28.34 29.73
N LYS A 87 -10.15 -27.70 28.67
CA LYS A 87 -11.53 -27.27 28.53
C LYS A 87 -12.00 -27.59 27.12
N ARG A 88 -13.13 -28.29 27.00
CA ARG A 88 -13.83 -28.46 25.73
C ARG A 88 -14.60 -27.19 25.43
N VAL A 89 -14.32 -26.56 24.29
CA VAL A 89 -14.90 -25.26 23.90
C VAL A 89 -15.46 -25.30 22.50
N GLU A 90 -16.42 -24.42 22.23
CA GLU A 90 -16.97 -24.19 20.90
C GLU A 90 -15.95 -23.42 20.04
N VAL A 91 -15.66 -23.89 18.83
CA VAL A 91 -14.65 -23.31 17.93
C VAL A 91 -15.00 -21.87 17.56
N SER A 92 -16.28 -21.58 17.31
CA SER A 92 -16.82 -20.25 16.98
C SER A 92 -16.50 -19.20 18.06
N ARG A 93 -16.34 -19.63 19.32
CA ARG A 93 -16.00 -18.73 20.43
C ARG A 93 -14.51 -18.46 20.53
N HIS A 94 -13.64 -19.26 19.92
CA HIS A 94 -12.18 -19.13 20.05
C HIS A 94 -11.48 -18.90 18.70
N LEU A 95 -12.17 -18.33 17.71
CA LEU A 95 -11.64 -18.06 16.36
C LEU A 95 -10.28 -17.35 16.34
N TRP A 96 -10.02 -16.42 17.27
CA TRP A 96 -8.73 -15.72 17.37
C TRP A 96 -7.57 -16.62 17.81
N LEU A 97 -7.83 -17.64 18.63
CA LEU A 97 -6.83 -18.66 18.96
C LEU A 97 -6.47 -19.46 17.71
N PHE A 98 -7.47 -19.92 16.96
CA PHE A 98 -7.23 -20.67 15.72
C PHE A 98 -6.59 -19.82 14.63
N ALA A 99 -6.95 -18.54 14.50
CA ALA A 99 -6.24 -17.59 13.64
C ALA A 99 -4.75 -17.53 13.98
N THR A 100 -4.42 -17.49 15.28
CA THR A 100 -3.02 -17.52 15.76
C THR A 100 -2.34 -18.84 15.41
N ALA A 101 -3.01 -19.98 15.64
CA ALA A 101 -2.48 -21.31 15.35
C ALA A 101 -2.22 -21.53 13.85
N ILE A 102 -3.16 -21.13 12.99
CA ILE A 102 -3.01 -21.22 11.53
C ILE A 102 -1.89 -20.30 11.05
N THR A 103 -1.80 -19.06 11.58
CA THR A 103 -0.72 -18.13 11.21
C THR A 103 0.64 -18.68 11.60
N GLN A 104 0.76 -19.31 12.77
CA GLN A 104 2.00 -19.97 13.18
C GLN A 104 2.35 -21.14 12.24
N GLN A 105 1.41 -21.99 11.88
CA GLN A 105 1.68 -23.06 10.91
C GLN A 105 2.08 -22.53 9.54
N PHE A 106 1.43 -21.46 9.07
CA PHE A 106 1.81 -20.78 7.83
C PHE A 106 3.23 -20.26 7.92
N LEU A 107 3.60 -19.59 9.00
CA LEU A 107 4.94 -19.07 9.22
C LEU A 107 6.00 -20.19 9.17
N LEU A 108 5.79 -21.29 9.89
CA LEU A 108 6.71 -22.44 9.90
C LEU A 108 6.82 -23.14 8.54
N TRP A 109 5.74 -23.12 7.76
CA TRP A 109 5.70 -23.70 6.43
C TRP A 109 6.41 -22.79 5.41
N PHE A 110 6.10 -21.49 5.41
CA PHE A 110 6.66 -20.52 4.47
C PHE A 110 8.12 -20.18 4.74
N SER A 111 8.57 -20.18 6.00
CA SER A 111 9.97 -19.85 6.35
C SER A 111 11.00 -20.81 5.74
N LYS A 112 10.56 -21.98 5.26
CA LYS A 112 11.42 -22.96 4.58
C LYS A 112 11.79 -22.56 3.15
N GLU A 113 11.07 -21.62 2.55
CA GLU A 113 11.15 -21.35 1.11
C GLU A 113 11.01 -19.89 0.70
N TYR A 114 10.54 -19.05 1.60
CA TYR A 114 10.20 -17.68 1.29
C TYR A 114 10.81 -16.75 2.33
N ASP A 115 11.29 -15.60 1.87
CA ASP A 115 11.73 -14.53 2.75
C ASP A 115 10.51 -13.92 3.46
N ILE A 116 10.49 -14.02 4.78
CA ILE A 116 9.40 -13.50 5.63
C ILE A 116 9.71 -12.05 5.99
N LEU A 117 8.89 -11.11 5.51
CA LEU A 117 9.01 -9.67 5.82
C LEU A 117 8.30 -9.27 7.12
N LYS A 118 7.17 -9.93 7.41
CA LYS A 118 6.37 -9.67 8.60
C LYS A 118 5.74 -10.97 9.04
N PRO A 119 5.97 -11.47 10.27
CA PRO A 119 5.52 -12.82 10.64
C PRO A 119 4.08 -12.91 11.10
N PHE A 120 3.48 -11.83 11.60
CA PHE A 120 2.15 -11.84 12.19
C PHE A 120 1.37 -10.56 11.86
N GLN A 121 0.06 -10.73 11.62
CA GLN A 121 -0.94 -9.65 11.51
C GLN A 121 -0.57 -8.49 10.56
N PRO A 122 -0.50 -8.72 9.25
CA PRO A 122 -0.60 -10.01 8.57
C PRO A 122 0.77 -10.71 8.44
N LEU A 123 0.76 -12.01 8.11
CA LEU A 123 1.96 -12.71 7.65
C LEU A 123 2.27 -12.25 6.22
N VAL A 124 3.47 -11.75 5.97
CA VAL A 124 3.91 -11.20 4.69
C VAL A 124 5.20 -11.88 4.25
N CYS A 125 5.19 -12.43 3.04
CA CYS A 125 6.35 -13.06 2.42
C CYS A 125 6.64 -12.48 1.04
N LEU A 126 7.89 -12.59 0.60
CA LEU A 126 8.30 -12.27 -0.77
C LEU A 126 7.94 -13.43 -1.70
N GLY A 127 7.36 -13.12 -2.86
CA GLY A 127 7.15 -14.08 -3.93
C GLY A 127 8.45 -14.46 -4.65
N LYS A 128 8.37 -15.49 -5.50
CA LYS A 128 9.52 -16.00 -6.24
C LYS A 128 9.74 -15.30 -7.59
N ASP A 129 8.73 -14.66 -8.16
CA ASP A 129 8.86 -13.92 -9.42
C ASP A 129 9.82 -12.73 -9.28
N ARG A 130 10.55 -12.45 -10.36
CA ARG A 130 11.66 -11.50 -10.40
C ARG A 130 11.45 -10.52 -11.55
N LEU A 131 10.56 -9.54 -11.36
CA LEU A 131 9.93 -8.80 -12.46
C LEU A 131 10.93 -7.95 -13.26
N LEU A 132 11.91 -7.34 -12.61
CA LEU A 132 12.95 -6.56 -13.29
C LEU A 132 13.96 -7.49 -13.96
N THR A 133 14.39 -8.54 -13.25
CA THR A 133 15.29 -9.56 -13.80
C THR A 133 14.72 -10.20 -15.06
N ASP A 134 13.45 -10.59 -15.04
CA ASP A 134 12.79 -11.21 -16.19
C ASP A 134 12.67 -10.22 -17.36
N ALA A 135 12.34 -8.95 -17.09
CA ALA A 135 12.34 -7.90 -18.11
C ALA A 135 13.74 -7.64 -18.71
N LEU A 136 14.80 -7.73 -17.91
CA LEU A 136 16.19 -7.61 -18.40
C LEU A 136 16.58 -8.82 -19.26
N ARG A 137 16.17 -10.03 -18.88
CA ARG A 137 16.42 -11.27 -19.65
C ARG A 137 15.74 -11.25 -21.02
N GLU A 138 14.51 -10.75 -21.10
CA GLU A 138 13.80 -10.56 -22.38
C GLU A 138 14.58 -9.63 -23.34
N LEU A 139 15.35 -8.69 -22.77
CA LEU A 139 16.24 -7.79 -23.52
C LEU A 139 17.65 -8.37 -23.71
N ARG A 140 17.84 -9.67 -23.50
CA ARG A 140 19.11 -10.41 -23.66
C ARG A 140 20.23 -9.97 -22.72
N VAL A 141 19.91 -9.37 -21.58
CA VAL A 141 20.90 -9.19 -20.50
C VAL A 141 21.17 -10.57 -19.89
N THR A 142 22.39 -11.07 -20.06
CA THR A 142 22.76 -12.46 -19.73
C THR A 142 22.85 -12.72 -18.22
N GLN A 143 23.29 -11.72 -17.45
CA GLN A 143 23.45 -11.84 -16.00
C GLN A 143 22.92 -10.59 -15.28
N PRO A 144 21.58 -10.46 -15.14
CA PRO A 144 21.02 -9.46 -14.23
C PRO A 144 21.43 -9.74 -12.79
N ASP A 145 21.69 -8.69 -12.00
CA ASP A 145 22.09 -8.79 -10.60
C ASP A 145 20.86 -9.17 -9.76
N PRO A 146 20.85 -10.34 -9.11
CA PRO A 146 19.69 -10.82 -8.36
C PRO A 146 19.39 -9.98 -7.11
N ARG A 147 20.30 -9.07 -6.72
CA ARG A 147 20.15 -8.15 -5.58
C ARG A 147 19.38 -6.88 -5.95
N LEU A 148 19.06 -6.66 -7.23
CA LEU A 148 18.29 -5.53 -7.73
C LEU A 148 17.01 -6.01 -8.44
N ASP A 149 15.85 -5.85 -7.82
CA ASP A 149 14.60 -6.34 -8.42
C ASP A 149 13.32 -5.63 -7.95
N VAL A 150 12.21 -5.99 -8.59
CA VAL A 150 10.85 -5.79 -8.09
C VAL A 150 10.22 -7.17 -7.93
N VAL A 151 9.84 -7.50 -6.71
CA VAL A 151 9.29 -8.83 -6.36
C VAL A 151 7.85 -8.72 -5.89
N PRO A 152 7.01 -9.74 -6.11
CA PRO A 152 5.69 -9.80 -5.49
C PRO A 152 5.82 -9.87 -3.97
N LYS A 153 4.86 -9.28 -3.28
CA LYS A 153 4.69 -9.35 -1.84
C LYS A 153 3.31 -9.93 -1.58
N VAL A 154 3.27 -11.08 -0.92
CA VAL A 154 2.03 -11.80 -0.61
C VAL A 154 1.74 -11.65 0.88
N SER A 155 0.51 -11.29 1.19
CA SER A 155 0.02 -11.10 2.56
C SER A 155 -1.08 -12.12 2.85
N PHE A 156 -0.99 -12.78 4.00
CA PHE A 156 -1.98 -13.70 4.55
C PHE A 156 -2.46 -13.14 5.89
N ASP A 157 -3.74 -12.76 5.96
CA ASP A 157 -4.36 -12.22 7.15
C ASP A 157 -5.56 -13.06 7.55
N PHE A 158 -5.65 -13.44 8.82
CA PHE A 158 -6.77 -14.21 9.35
C PHE A 158 -7.64 -13.28 10.20
N ARG A 159 -8.85 -12.99 9.72
CA ARG A 159 -9.76 -12.05 10.35
C ARG A 159 -11.07 -12.71 10.72
N VAL A 160 -11.64 -12.28 11.84
CA VAL A 160 -12.99 -12.68 12.23
C VAL A 160 -13.98 -11.72 11.59
N PHE A 161 -14.97 -12.28 10.90
CA PHE A 161 -16.05 -11.57 10.23
C PHE A 161 -17.39 -11.99 10.84
N SER A 162 -18.40 -11.15 10.69
CA SER A 162 -19.79 -11.48 10.97
C SER A 162 -20.48 -11.88 9.67
N SER A 163 -21.36 -12.87 9.71
CA SER A 163 -22.35 -13.06 8.63
C SER A 163 -23.24 -11.81 8.51
N ALA A 164 -23.82 -11.62 7.32
CA ALA A 164 -24.70 -10.49 7.00
C ALA A 164 -26.06 -10.57 7.73
N ASP A 165 -26.44 -11.74 8.23
CA ASP A 165 -27.73 -11.95 8.87
C ASP A 165 -27.84 -11.23 10.23
N PRO A 166 -29.03 -10.73 10.62
CA PRO A 166 -29.28 -10.21 11.97
C PRO A 166 -29.01 -11.30 13.01
N GLY A 167 -28.02 -11.07 13.90
CA GLY A 167 -27.53 -12.10 14.84
C GLY A 167 -26.53 -13.09 14.24
N GLY A 168 -25.96 -12.76 13.07
CA GLY A 168 -25.09 -13.60 12.27
C GLY A 168 -23.93 -14.22 13.05
N SER A 169 -23.65 -15.49 12.74
CA SER A 169 -22.52 -16.21 13.33
C SER A 169 -21.20 -15.56 12.92
N LEU A 170 -20.25 -15.57 13.85
CA LEU A 170 -18.88 -15.19 13.57
C LEU A 170 -18.18 -16.32 12.82
N TYR A 171 -17.39 -15.97 11.82
CA TYR A 171 -16.54 -16.92 11.10
C TYR A 171 -15.13 -16.35 10.93
N LEU A 172 -14.17 -17.25 10.77
CA LEU A 172 -12.79 -16.87 10.45
C LEU A 172 -12.64 -16.86 8.92
N GLY A 173 -12.08 -15.78 8.37
CA GLY A 173 -11.76 -15.66 6.96
C GLY A 173 -10.27 -15.46 6.74
N LEU A 174 -9.72 -16.16 5.75
CA LEU A 174 -8.40 -15.91 5.19
C LEU A 174 -8.51 -14.82 4.13
N VAL A 175 -7.85 -13.69 4.38
CA VAL A 175 -7.66 -12.61 3.42
C VAL A 175 -6.27 -12.76 2.81
N VAL A 176 -6.23 -12.95 1.49
CA VAL A 176 -4.97 -12.98 0.73
C VAL A 176 -4.87 -11.70 -0.07
N ASP A 177 -3.71 -11.03 0.03
CA ASP A 177 -3.45 -9.82 -0.75
C ASP A 177 -2.12 -9.89 -1.47
N PHE A 178 -2.06 -9.23 -2.62
CA PHE A 178 -0.86 -9.10 -3.45
C PHE A 178 -0.50 -7.64 -3.65
N SER A 179 0.79 -7.38 -3.58
CA SER A 179 1.43 -6.13 -3.97
C SER A 179 2.83 -6.43 -4.49
N THR A 180 3.66 -5.41 -4.71
CA THR A 180 5.06 -5.59 -5.08
C THR A 180 5.94 -4.73 -4.18
N THR A 181 7.18 -5.14 -3.97
CA THR A 181 8.20 -4.32 -3.33
C THR A 181 9.46 -4.29 -4.17
N ASN A 182 10.19 -3.17 -4.09
CA ASN A 182 11.52 -3.08 -4.65
C ASN A 182 12.51 -3.79 -3.71
N VAL A 183 13.57 -4.33 -4.30
CA VAL A 183 14.69 -4.98 -3.62
C VAL A 183 15.95 -4.33 -4.15
N ILE A 184 16.72 -3.73 -3.25
CA ILE A 184 18.07 -3.20 -3.52
C ILE A 184 18.95 -3.72 -2.38
N ARG A 185 19.69 -4.79 -2.65
CA ARG A 185 20.59 -5.46 -1.69
C ARG A 185 22.04 -5.41 -2.17
N ILE A 186 22.39 -4.37 -2.93
CA ILE A 186 23.75 -4.07 -3.34
C ILE A 186 24.30 -3.07 -2.30
N PRO A 187 25.41 -3.38 -1.60
CA PRO A 187 26.04 -2.46 -0.65
C PRO A 187 26.36 -1.12 -1.30
N VAL A 188 26.32 -0.03 -0.51
CA VAL A 188 26.64 1.30 -1.04
C VAL A 188 28.08 1.36 -1.54
N SER A 189 29.02 0.66 -0.90
CA SER A 189 30.41 0.54 -1.37
C SER A 189 30.52 0.04 -2.81
N GLU A 190 29.81 -1.03 -3.18
CA GLU A 190 29.82 -1.57 -4.55
C GLU A 190 29.21 -0.61 -5.58
N LEU A 191 28.29 0.26 -5.14
CA LEU A 191 27.70 1.30 -6.00
C LEU A 191 28.68 2.47 -6.19
N LEU A 192 29.40 2.86 -5.14
CA LEU A 192 30.46 3.88 -5.19
C LEU A 192 31.58 3.48 -6.16
N GLU A 193 32.01 2.21 -6.14
CA GLU A 193 32.98 1.66 -7.10
C GLU A 193 32.53 1.81 -8.57
N LYS A 194 31.22 1.92 -8.81
CA LYS A 194 30.62 2.12 -10.13
C LYS A 194 30.34 3.60 -10.44
N ASN A 195 30.86 4.53 -9.63
CA ASN A 195 30.62 5.98 -9.71
C ASN A 195 29.15 6.37 -9.51
N PHE A 196 28.41 5.65 -8.68
CA PHE A 196 27.11 6.12 -8.20
C PHE A 196 27.33 7.23 -7.19
N ASP A 197 26.64 8.36 -7.34
CA ASP A 197 26.57 9.39 -6.30
C ASP A 197 25.40 9.07 -5.35
N PRO A 198 25.67 8.63 -4.10
CA PRO A 198 24.61 8.27 -3.19
C PRO A 198 24.09 9.47 -2.38
N THR A 199 24.67 10.66 -2.55
CA THR A 199 24.29 11.89 -1.83
C THR A 199 22.79 12.15 -1.95
N GLY A 200 22.16 12.48 -0.82
CA GLY A 200 20.72 12.71 -0.71
C GLY A 200 19.86 11.44 -0.64
N ASN A 201 20.42 10.23 -0.80
CA ASN A 201 19.68 8.98 -0.63
C ASN A 201 19.66 8.55 0.84
N TYR A 202 18.55 7.92 1.25
CA TYR A 202 18.46 7.29 2.56
C TYR A 202 19.08 5.89 2.55
N VAL A 203 19.63 5.47 3.69
CA VAL A 203 20.26 4.15 3.87
C VAL A 203 19.66 3.34 5.01
N ARG A 204 19.83 2.02 4.91
CA ARG A 204 19.39 1.02 5.88
C ARG A 204 20.54 0.08 6.27
N LEU A 205 20.55 -0.40 7.51
CA LEU A 205 21.58 -1.34 7.99
C LEU A 205 21.54 -2.68 7.27
N SER A 206 22.66 -3.39 7.20
CA SER A 206 22.64 -4.82 6.90
C SER A 206 21.90 -5.60 7.99
N GLY A 207 21.02 -6.51 7.58
CA GLY A 207 20.24 -7.31 8.52
C GLY A 207 21.11 -8.43 9.08
N ASN A 208 20.92 -8.75 10.37
CA ASN A 208 21.65 -9.85 10.98
C ASN A 208 21.23 -11.18 10.34
N VAL A 209 22.17 -11.86 9.68
CA VAL A 209 21.99 -13.15 9.00
C VAL A 209 21.70 -14.29 10.01
N ASN A 210 21.94 -14.08 11.30
CA ASN A 210 21.93 -15.10 12.35
C ASN A 210 20.79 -14.99 13.39
N ASP A 211 19.64 -14.36 13.09
CA ASP A 211 18.49 -14.42 14.01
C ASP A 211 17.77 -15.79 13.91
N PRO A 212 17.87 -16.67 14.93
CA PRO A 212 17.30 -18.01 14.90
C PRO A 212 15.77 -18.03 14.97
N VAL A 213 15.12 -16.89 15.24
CA VAL A 213 13.66 -16.75 15.17
C VAL A 213 13.21 -16.20 13.79
N GLY A 214 14.15 -15.86 12.91
CA GLY A 214 13.95 -15.80 11.45
C GLY A 214 12.91 -14.78 10.98
N PHE A 215 12.75 -13.67 11.68
CA PHE A 215 11.90 -12.58 11.23
C PHE A 215 12.80 -11.52 10.61
N SER A 216 12.81 -11.44 9.28
CA SER A 216 13.48 -10.34 8.59
C SER A 216 12.69 -9.07 8.92
N HIS A 217 13.02 -8.41 10.03
CA HIS A 217 12.63 -7.03 10.21
C HIS A 217 13.16 -6.26 9.00
N PRO A 218 12.33 -5.41 8.35
CA PRO A 218 12.87 -4.51 7.34
C PRO A 218 14.02 -3.75 8.00
N LEU A 219 15.18 -3.81 7.35
CA LEU A 219 16.40 -3.14 7.79
C LEU A 219 16.07 -1.73 8.28
N PRO A 220 16.42 -1.35 9.51
CA PRO A 220 16.05 -0.05 10.05
C PRO A 220 16.64 1.05 9.16
N LEU A 221 15.82 2.06 8.87
CA LEU A 221 16.24 3.27 8.18
C LEU A 221 17.09 4.09 9.15
N ILE A 222 18.31 4.44 8.74
CA ILE A 222 19.29 5.06 9.66
C ILE A 222 19.32 6.59 9.50
N GLY A 223 19.38 7.04 8.26
CA GLY A 223 19.55 8.45 7.92
C GLY A 223 19.71 8.64 6.41
N ARG A 224 20.01 9.87 6.01
CA ARG A 224 20.26 10.26 4.62
C ARG A 224 21.72 10.62 4.44
N ILE A 225 22.32 10.18 3.34
CA ILE A 225 23.72 10.47 3.05
C ILE A 225 23.85 11.96 2.70
N GLU A 226 24.59 12.71 3.52
CA GLU A 226 24.96 14.10 3.23
C GLU A 226 26.17 14.13 2.29
N ARG A 227 27.19 13.31 2.59
CA ARG A 227 28.42 13.21 1.79
C ARG A 227 29.15 11.90 2.02
N VAL A 228 30.15 11.63 1.20
CA VAL A 228 31.04 10.47 1.27
C VAL A 228 32.44 10.95 1.63
N GLU A 229 33.04 10.38 2.67
CA GLU A 229 34.40 10.66 3.12
C GLU A 229 35.21 9.36 3.14
N ASN A 230 36.10 9.18 2.17
CA ASN A 230 36.83 7.92 1.95
C ASN A 230 35.87 6.74 1.73
N GLU A 231 35.84 5.75 2.64
CA GLU A 231 34.94 4.59 2.62
C GLU A 231 33.73 4.76 3.55
N ASP A 232 33.68 5.87 4.29
CA ASP A 232 32.60 6.19 5.22
C ASP A 232 31.56 7.11 4.58
N LEU A 233 30.32 6.93 5.01
CA LEU A 233 29.20 7.80 4.71
C LEU A 233 28.94 8.70 5.91
N ILE A 234 28.79 10.00 5.66
CA ILE A 234 28.33 10.96 6.66
C ILE A 234 26.84 11.19 6.43
N LEU A 235 26.06 10.99 7.48
CA LEU A 235 24.61 11.02 7.45
C LEU A 235 24.05 12.31 8.07
N ASP A 236 23.03 12.87 7.44
CA ASP A 236 22.09 13.81 8.06
C ASP A 236 20.72 13.12 8.27
N ASP A 237 19.80 13.81 8.95
CA ASP A 237 18.49 13.24 9.36
C ASP A 237 18.63 11.87 10.04
N VAL A 238 19.65 11.74 10.88
CA VAL A 238 19.96 10.50 11.62
C VAL A 238 18.83 10.24 12.62
N ARG A 239 18.34 9.01 12.64
CA ARG A 239 17.29 8.62 13.59
C ARG A 239 17.83 8.65 15.02
N SER A 240 16.99 9.09 15.96
CA SER A 240 17.36 9.33 17.35
C SER A 240 17.87 8.10 18.11
N ASP A 241 17.58 6.90 17.59
CA ASP A 241 18.02 5.61 18.11
C ASP A 241 19.39 5.17 17.57
N PHE A 242 20.05 5.99 16.74
CA PHE A 242 21.35 5.70 16.17
C PHE A 242 22.43 6.63 16.73
N GLU A 243 23.50 6.05 17.26
CA GLU A 243 24.50 6.78 18.08
C GLU A 243 25.53 7.58 17.27
N SER A 244 25.68 7.29 15.97
CA SER A 244 26.73 7.86 15.12
C SER A 244 26.17 8.34 13.78
N ASP A 245 26.57 9.54 13.35
CA ASP A 245 26.29 10.06 12.01
C ASP A 245 27.23 9.49 10.93
N ARG A 246 28.24 8.72 11.34
CA ARG A 246 29.21 8.06 10.45
C ARG A 246 28.95 6.57 10.37
N ILE A 247 28.96 6.02 9.16
CA ILE A 247 28.80 4.58 8.91
C ILE A 247 29.59 4.11 7.69
N GLY A 248 30.15 2.90 7.73
CA GLY A 248 30.87 2.31 6.60
C GLY A 248 29.95 2.00 5.42
N ALA A 249 30.37 2.33 4.20
CA ALA A 249 29.55 2.13 3.00
C ALA A 249 29.25 0.65 2.68
N SER A 250 30.04 -0.30 3.21
CA SER A 250 29.83 -1.75 3.08
C SER A 250 28.71 -2.29 3.97
N ASP A 251 28.38 -1.57 5.05
CA ASP A 251 27.47 -2.06 6.10
C ASP A 251 26.02 -1.63 5.86
N VAL A 252 25.80 -0.86 4.80
CA VAL A 252 24.50 -0.26 4.48
C VAL A 252 24.06 -0.49 3.04
N PHE A 253 22.74 -0.41 2.86
CA PHE A 253 22.06 -0.51 1.59
C PHE A 253 21.20 0.72 1.36
N LEU A 254 21.06 1.15 0.11
CA LEU A 254 20.13 2.22 -0.22
C LEU A 254 18.69 1.84 0.11
N GLU A 255 17.90 2.79 0.58
CA GLU A 255 16.47 2.60 0.75
C GLU A 255 15.83 2.21 -0.60
N PRO A 256 15.02 1.14 -0.67
CA PRO A 256 14.47 0.63 -1.92
C PRO A 256 13.30 1.48 -2.47
N ARG A 257 13.48 2.79 -2.61
CA ARG A 257 12.51 3.69 -3.24
C ARG A 257 12.45 3.48 -4.75
N SER A 258 11.40 4.00 -5.37
CA SER A 258 11.22 3.87 -6.83
C SER A 258 12.28 4.65 -7.60
N GLU A 259 12.66 5.83 -7.11
CA GLU A 259 13.67 6.69 -7.73
C GLU A 259 15.04 6.02 -7.63
N THR A 260 15.37 5.47 -6.46
CA THR A 260 16.62 4.73 -6.21
C THR A 260 16.72 3.47 -7.08
N LEU A 261 15.65 2.67 -7.18
CA LEU A 261 15.61 1.50 -8.06
C LEU A 261 15.91 1.90 -9.51
N VAL A 262 15.26 2.96 -10.00
CA VAL A 262 15.48 3.47 -11.36
C VAL A 262 16.91 3.93 -11.56
N ALA A 263 17.47 4.69 -10.61
CA ALA A 263 18.84 5.20 -10.69
C ALA A 263 19.87 4.05 -10.72
N VAL A 264 19.76 3.08 -9.82
CA VAL A 264 20.66 1.92 -9.77
C VAL A 264 20.49 1.03 -11.01
N THR A 265 19.26 0.86 -11.52
CA THR A 265 19.03 0.09 -12.77
C THR A 265 19.71 0.75 -13.97
N ARG A 266 19.65 2.09 -14.07
CA ARG A 266 20.31 2.85 -15.15
C ARG A 266 21.83 2.81 -15.04
N LEU A 267 22.35 2.81 -13.82
CA LEU A 267 23.78 2.64 -13.55
C LEU A 267 24.27 1.27 -14.05
N LEU A 268 23.57 0.19 -13.68
CA LEU A 268 24.02 -1.18 -14.00
C LEU A 268 23.73 -1.59 -15.45
N TYR A 269 22.66 -1.07 -16.06
CA TYR A 269 22.18 -1.49 -17.38
C TYR A 269 21.88 -0.31 -18.31
N PRO A 270 22.82 0.61 -18.59
CA PRO A 270 22.55 1.88 -19.28
C PRO A 270 21.84 1.71 -20.64
N ASN A 271 22.17 0.66 -21.39
CA ASN A 271 21.61 0.41 -22.73
C ASN A 271 20.21 -0.26 -22.74
N SER A 272 19.77 -0.79 -21.60
CA SER A 272 18.54 -1.60 -21.50
C SER A 272 17.58 -1.10 -20.43
N ALA A 273 18.03 -0.25 -19.50
CA ALA A 273 17.31 0.14 -18.30
C ALA A 273 15.91 0.69 -18.58
N ASP A 274 15.76 1.71 -19.43
CA ASP A 274 14.45 2.33 -19.66
C ASP A 274 13.43 1.38 -20.31
N ARG A 275 13.89 0.51 -21.21
CA ARG A 275 13.06 -0.54 -21.81
C ARG A 275 12.68 -1.61 -20.78
N ALA A 276 13.63 -2.05 -19.96
CA ALA A 276 13.39 -3.04 -18.91
C ALA A 276 12.42 -2.49 -17.85
N LEU A 277 12.62 -1.26 -17.39
CA LEU A 277 11.74 -0.58 -16.43
C LEU A 277 10.33 -0.41 -16.98
N LYS A 278 10.18 -0.10 -18.28
CA LYS A 278 8.86 -0.03 -18.94
C LYS A 278 8.19 -1.41 -19.00
N ALA A 279 8.91 -2.45 -19.41
CA ALA A 279 8.39 -3.81 -19.47
C ALA A 279 7.99 -4.33 -18.07
N MET A 280 8.86 -4.13 -17.08
CA MET A 280 8.60 -4.46 -15.67
C MET A 280 7.34 -3.78 -15.14
N ARG A 281 7.12 -2.48 -15.45
CA ARG A 281 5.89 -1.76 -15.06
C ARG A 281 4.63 -2.38 -15.65
N THR A 282 4.68 -2.87 -16.89
CA THR A 282 3.56 -3.58 -17.52
C THR A 282 3.29 -4.90 -16.80
N THR A 283 4.32 -5.70 -16.52
CA THR A 283 4.18 -6.96 -15.78
C THR A 283 3.65 -6.74 -14.36
N LYS A 284 4.13 -5.68 -13.69
CA LYS A 284 3.68 -5.26 -12.36
C LYS A 284 2.17 -4.98 -12.30
N GLN A 285 1.53 -4.56 -13.40
CA GLN A 285 0.07 -4.37 -13.43
C GLN A 285 -0.70 -5.65 -13.14
N ARG A 286 -0.16 -6.84 -13.42
CA ARG A 286 -0.80 -8.12 -13.08
C ARG A 286 -0.96 -8.33 -11.56
N TYR A 287 -0.16 -7.64 -10.75
CA TYR A 287 -0.20 -7.71 -9.29
C TYR A 287 -1.04 -6.61 -8.64
N ILE A 288 -1.30 -5.52 -9.37
CA ILE A 288 -1.96 -4.32 -8.83
C ILE A 288 -3.36 -4.13 -9.44
N GLY A 289 -3.53 -4.48 -10.71
CA GLY A 289 -4.82 -4.42 -11.41
C GLY A 289 -5.80 -5.46 -10.88
N GLY A 290 -7.09 -5.09 -10.80
CA GLY A 290 -8.12 -5.90 -10.14
C GLY A 290 -8.24 -7.34 -10.67
N GLU A 291 -8.28 -7.52 -11.99
CA GLU A 291 -8.44 -8.84 -12.61
C GLU A 291 -7.24 -9.77 -12.34
N GLY A 292 -6.03 -9.35 -12.71
CA GLY A 292 -4.82 -10.15 -12.49
C GLY A 292 -4.54 -10.41 -11.00
N LYS A 293 -4.85 -9.45 -10.14
CA LYS A 293 -4.74 -9.61 -8.70
C LYS A 293 -5.72 -10.66 -8.17
N MET A 294 -6.98 -10.61 -8.61
CA MET A 294 -8.00 -11.60 -8.22
C MET A 294 -7.65 -13.01 -8.70
N GLU A 295 -7.12 -13.14 -9.91
CA GLU A 295 -6.64 -14.43 -10.44
C GLU A 295 -5.53 -15.02 -9.56
N LYS A 296 -4.56 -14.20 -9.13
CA LYS A 296 -3.47 -14.61 -8.23
C LYS A 296 -3.98 -15.00 -6.84
N ILE A 297 -4.92 -14.25 -6.27
CA ILE A 297 -5.58 -14.58 -5.00
C ILE A 297 -6.27 -15.95 -5.11
N SER A 298 -7.12 -16.13 -6.13
CA SER A 298 -7.85 -17.39 -6.37
C SER A 298 -6.92 -18.58 -6.55
N SER A 299 -5.86 -18.42 -7.35
CA SER A 299 -4.85 -19.45 -7.57
C SER A 299 -4.08 -19.81 -6.30
N THR A 300 -3.82 -18.82 -5.43
CA THR A 300 -3.12 -19.03 -4.17
C THR A 300 -3.98 -19.81 -3.17
N VAL A 301 -5.26 -19.47 -3.02
CA VAL A 301 -6.18 -20.23 -2.15
C VAL A 301 -6.33 -21.66 -2.65
N LYS A 302 -6.44 -21.88 -3.97
CA LYS A 302 -6.45 -23.22 -4.57
C LYS A 302 -5.16 -24.00 -4.27
N ALA A 303 -3.99 -23.35 -4.40
CA ALA A 303 -2.70 -23.96 -4.10
C ALA A 303 -2.53 -24.32 -2.62
N LEU A 304 -3.04 -23.46 -1.71
CA LEU A 304 -3.08 -23.75 -0.27
C LEU A 304 -3.93 -24.99 0.01
N ASN A 305 -5.16 -25.05 -0.51
CA ASN A 305 -6.02 -26.24 -0.35
C ASN A 305 -5.39 -27.51 -0.91
N LYS A 306 -4.74 -27.44 -2.07
CA LYS A 306 -3.99 -28.59 -2.63
C LYS A 306 -2.83 -29.01 -1.72
N SER A 307 -2.20 -28.08 -1.01
CA SER A 307 -1.11 -28.38 -0.08
C SER A 307 -1.62 -29.02 1.22
N LEU A 308 -2.92 -28.99 1.50
CA LEU A 308 -3.53 -29.70 2.65
C LEU A 308 -3.73 -31.20 2.37
N THR A 309 -3.68 -31.63 1.11
CA THR A 309 -3.86 -33.05 0.74
C THR A 309 -2.52 -33.78 0.59
N ILE A 310 -2.54 -35.11 0.72
CA ILE A 310 -1.34 -35.99 0.61
C ILE A 310 -0.69 -35.89 -0.79
N GLU A 311 -1.46 -35.50 -1.80
CA GLU A 311 -0.96 -35.27 -3.18
C GLU A 311 -0.13 -33.98 -3.31
N GLY A 312 -0.07 -33.16 -2.26
CA GLY A 312 0.80 -31.99 -2.20
C GLY A 312 2.26 -32.39 -2.12
N LYS A 313 3.10 -31.89 -3.04
CA LYS A 313 4.57 -32.08 -3.00
C LYS A 313 5.19 -31.62 -1.66
N LYS A 314 4.50 -30.73 -0.93
CA LYS A 314 4.91 -30.16 0.36
C LYS A 314 3.68 -29.97 1.26
N PRO A 315 3.34 -30.95 2.11
CA PRO A 315 2.12 -30.92 2.89
C PRO A 315 2.15 -29.78 3.92
N LEU A 316 1.07 -29.00 3.95
CA LEU A 316 0.75 -28.03 4.98
C LEU A 316 -0.18 -28.70 5.98
N ASN A 317 0.29 -28.93 7.20
CA ASN A 317 -0.52 -29.57 8.23
C ASN A 317 -1.28 -28.53 9.05
N LEU A 318 -2.59 -28.45 8.86
CA LEU A 318 -3.50 -27.63 9.66
C LEU A 318 -4.47 -28.52 10.47
N CYS A 319 -3.90 -29.49 11.16
CA CYS A 319 -4.60 -30.34 12.12
C CYS A 319 -4.11 -30.02 13.53
N PHE A 320 -5.02 -29.53 14.38
CA PHE A 320 -4.71 -28.98 15.70
C PHE A 320 -5.32 -29.81 16.82
N GLY A 321 -4.62 -29.90 17.95
CA GLY A 321 -5.11 -30.56 19.17
C GLY A 321 -5.65 -31.98 18.91
N ASN A 322 -6.85 -32.28 19.42
CA ASN A 322 -7.55 -33.55 19.25
C ASN A 322 -8.21 -33.71 17.87
N ARG A 323 -7.46 -33.42 16.79
CA ARG A 323 -7.80 -33.60 15.37
C ARG A 323 -8.76 -32.61 14.74
N LEU A 324 -8.72 -31.35 15.18
CA LEU A 324 -9.41 -30.26 14.49
C LEU A 324 -8.72 -29.96 13.15
N ASN A 325 -9.33 -30.37 12.04
CA ASN A 325 -8.80 -30.10 10.70
C ASN A 325 -9.33 -28.77 10.17
N VAL A 326 -8.47 -28.04 9.46
CA VAL A 326 -8.80 -26.77 8.84
C VAL A 326 -8.66 -26.86 7.33
N SER A 327 -9.63 -26.28 6.61
CA SER A 327 -9.57 -26.08 5.16
C SER A 327 -10.04 -24.67 4.78
N PHE A 328 -9.80 -24.25 3.54
CA PHE A 328 -10.23 -22.96 3.03
C PHE A 328 -11.37 -23.14 2.02
N GLY A 329 -12.48 -22.42 2.23
CA GLY A 329 -13.57 -22.33 1.28
C GLY A 329 -13.18 -21.65 -0.03
N LYS A 330 -14.12 -21.61 -0.97
CA LYS A 330 -13.98 -20.75 -2.15
C LYS A 330 -13.98 -19.27 -1.72
N LEU A 331 -13.42 -18.41 -2.56
CA LEU A 331 -13.55 -16.97 -2.35
C LEU A 331 -15.02 -16.58 -2.31
N LEU A 332 -15.37 -15.64 -1.42
CA LEU A 332 -16.72 -15.14 -1.29
C LEU A 332 -17.13 -14.37 -2.55
N ASP A 333 -18.23 -14.79 -3.15
CA ASP A 333 -18.94 -14.09 -4.21
C ASP A 333 -20.39 -13.82 -3.79
N GLN A 334 -21.12 -13.03 -4.58
CA GLN A 334 -22.50 -12.63 -4.25
C GLN A 334 -23.51 -13.80 -4.10
N SER A 335 -23.16 -15.01 -4.51
CA SER A 335 -24.02 -16.20 -4.29
C SER A 335 -23.85 -16.81 -2.90
N ASN A 336 -22.80 -16.42 -2.16
CA ASN A 336 -22.53 -16.94 -0.83
C ASN A 336 -23.27 -16.11 0.25
N PRO A 337 -24.01 -16.74 1.19
CA PRO A 337 -24.69 -16.04 2.29
C PRO A 337 -23.77 -15.20 3.20
N GLN A 338 -22.48 -15.55 3.29
CA GLN A 338 -21.48 -14.80 4.04
C GLN A 338 -20.97 -13.55 3.30
N PHE A 339 -21.36 -13.36 2.03
CA PHE A 339 -21.02 -12.17 1.26
C PHE A 339 -21.74 -10.94 1.85
N PRO A 340 -21.04 -9.82 2.07
CA PRO A 340 -21.64 -8.64 2.69
C PRO A 340 -22.77 -8.07 1.81
N PRO A 341 -23.82 -7.48 2.43
CA PRO A 341 -24.91 -6.89 1.66
C PRO A 341 -24.39 -5.77 0.77
N LEU A 342 -24.82 -5.79 -0.50
CA LEU A 342 -24.45 -4.76 -1.45
C LEU A 342 -25.23 -3.47 -1.14
N ILE A 343 -24.51 -2.41 -0.83
CA ILE A 343 -25.07 -1.07 -0.71
C ILE A 343 -24.63 -0.29 -1.94
N GLU A 344 -25.56 -0.13 -2.89
CA GLU A 344 -25.34 0.72 -4.06
C GLU A 344 -25.81 2.15 -3.76
N THR A 345 -24.96 3.12 -4.09
CA THR A 345 -25.30 4.54 -3.98
C THR A 345 -25.16 5.19 -5.35
N SER A 346 -26.10 6.07 -5.72
CA SER A 346 -25.92 6.92 -6.90
C SER A 346 -24.69 7.82 -6.72
N ARG A 347 -23.94 8.05 -7.80
CA ARG A 347 -22.83 9.01 -7.78
C ARG A 347 -23.34 10.36 -7.24
N PRO A 348 -22.72 10.93 -6.19
CA PRO A 348 -23.16 12.20 -5.65
C PRO A 348 -23.02 13.30 -6.71
N THR A 349 -24.04 14.16 -6.78
CA THR A 349 -24.02 15.36 -7.62
C THR A 349 -23.36 16.50 -6.85
N MET A 350 -22.54 17.28 -7.55
CA MET A 350 -21.94 18.50 -7.00
C MET A 350 -22.88 19.66 -7.24
N LEU A 351 -23.03 20.51 -6.23
CA LEU A 351 -23.85 21.72 -6.31
C LEU A 351 -22.96 22.93 -6.64
N PHE A 352 -23.48 23.84 -7.44
CA PHE A 352 -22.85 25.09 -7.89
C PHE A 352 -23.77 26.30 -7.63
N GLY A 353 -24.57 26.22 -6.57
CA GLY A 353 -25.42 27.29 -6.07
C GLY A 353 -26.40 26.78 -5.01
N ALA A 354 -26.86 27.66 -4.14
CA ALA A 354 -27.72 27.33 -3.00
C ALA A 354 -29.08 26.73 -3.39
N GLY A 355 -29.59 27.04 -4.59
CA GLY A 355 -30.89 26.57 -5.07
C GLY A 355 -30.94 25.10 -5.52
N GLY A 356 -29.82 24.37 -5.53
CA GLY A 356 -29.80 22.94 -5.89
C GLY A 356 -29.99 22.59 -7.39
N TYR A 357 -30.56 23.51 -8.19
CA TYR A 357 -30.76 23.32 -9.64
C TYR A 357 -29.45 23.33 -10.44
N ASN A 358 -28.44 24.09 -9.97
CA ASN A 358 -27.12 24.13 -10.57
C ASN A 358 -26.30 22.94 -10.07
N HIS A 359 -26.47 21.77 -10.68
CA HIS A 359 -25.71 20.58 -10.32
C HIS A 359 -25.00 19.93 -11.51
N PHE A 360 -23.89 19.25 -11.21
CA PHE A 360 -23.12 18.49 -12.20
C PHE A 360 -22.41 17.31 -11.52
N ASN A 361 -22.13 16.23 -12.27
CA ASN A 361 -21.45 15.04 -11.74
C ASN A 361 -19.90 15.11 -11.81
N GLN A 362 -19.38 16.15 -12.44
CA GLN A 362 -17.96 16.44 -12.63
C GLN A 362 -17.66 17.89 -12.20
N PRO A 363 -16.64 18.10 -11.35
CA PRO A 363 -16.33 19.44 -10.82
C PRO A 363 -16.03 20.45 -11.93
N ASP A 364 -15.11 20.10 -12.83
CA ASP A 364 -14.58 21.02 -13.85
C ASP A 364 -15.66 21.51 -14.81
N SER A 365 -16.46 20.58 -15.34
CA SER A 365 -17.60 20.86 -16.20
C SER A 365 -18.66 21.70 -15.50
N GLY A 366 -18.91 21.43 -14.22
CA GLY A 366 -19.86 22.19 -13.40
C GLY A 366 -19.41 23.64 -13.16
N ILE A 367 -18.14 23.85 -12.77
CA ILE A 367 -17.55 25.18 -12.61
C ILE A 367 -17.61 25.96 -13.92
N ARG A 368 -17.24 25.34 -15.05
CA ARG A 368 -17.28 26.03 -16.35
C ARG A 368 -18.70 26.47 -16.74
N LYS A 369 -19.70 25.63 -16.45
CA LYS A 369 -21.09 25.92 -16.80
C LYS A 369 -21.74 26.93 -15.86
N TYR A 370 -21.62 26.73 -14.55
CA TYR A 370 -22.38 27.47 -13.54
C TYR A 370 -21.54 28.45 -12.72
N GLY A 371 -20.21 28.35 -12.77
CA GLY A 371 -19.30 29.05 -11.85
C GLY A 371 -19.14 28.33 -10.50
N PRO A 372 -18.24 28.81 -9.63
CA PRO A 372 -18.11 28.35 -8.25
C PRO A 372 -19.39 28.57 -7.43
N PHE A 373 -19.68 27.74 -6.42
CA PHE A 373 -20.93 27.80 -5.65
C PHE A 373 -21.30 29.20 -5.10
N GLN A 374 -20.32 29.98 -4.63
CA GLN A 374 -20.52 31.29 -4.01
C GLN A 374 -20.11 32.47 -4.90
N PHE A 375 -19.92 32.29 -6.22
CA PHE A 375 -19.36 33.37 -7.05
C PHE A 375 -20.21 34.64 -7.06
N THR A 376 -21.54 34.53 -6.88
CA THR A 376 -22.46 35.66 -6.79
C THR A 376 -22.47 36.35 -5.42
N GLN A 377 -21.93 35.71 -4.40
CA GLN A 377 -21.91 36.20 -3.02
C GLN A 377 -20.55 36.81 -2.64
N ASN A 378 -19.57 36.77 -3.54
CA ASN A 378 -18.23 37.27 -3.24
C ASN A 378 -18.14 38.79 -3.50
N PRO A 379 -17.98 39.63 -2.45
CA PRO A 379 -17.98 41.08 -2.60
C PRO A 379 -16.73 41.61 -3.31
N SER A 380 -15.61 40.86 -3.25
CA SER A 380 -14.38 41.15 -3.99
C SER A 380 -14.13 40.05 -5.01
N ASN A 381 -14.09 40.43 -6.29
CA ASN A 381 -13.96 39.48 -7.39
C ASN A 381 -12.81 39.84 -8.34
N GLU A 382 -11.87 40.66 -7.86
CA GLU A 382 -10.66 41.05 -8.58
C GLU A 382 -9.42 40.89 -7.66
N PRO A 383 -8.96 39.64 -7.43
CA PRO A 383 -7.84 39.39 -6.52
C PRO A 383 -6.53 39.95 -7.10
N THR A 384 -5.66 40.40 -6.19
CA THR A 384 -4.25 40.67 -6.49
C THR A 384 -3.42 39.45 -6.06
N ILE A 385 -2.61 38.93 -6.97
CA ILE A 385 -1.74 37.78 -6.75
C ILE A 385 -0.29 38.24 -6.84
N VAL A 386 0.44 38.05 -5.74
CA VAL A 386 1.89 38.23 -5.72
C VAL A 386 2.55 37.01 -6.37
N VAL A 387 3.42 37.26 -7.33
CA VAL A 387 4.19 36.26 -8.06
C VAL A 387 5.65 36.44 -7.70
N LEU A 388 6.13 35.60 -6.80
CA LEU A 388 7.55 35.51 -6.46
C LEU A 388 8.23 34.61 -7.50
N CYS A 389 9.27 35.11 -8.15
CA CYS A 389 10.02 34.30 -9.10
C CYS A 389 11.49 34.65 -9.14
N ARG A 390 12.32 33.65 -9.47
CA ARG A 390 13.72 33.91 -9.76
C ARG A 390 13.86 34.87 -10.94
N LYS A 391 14.77 35.83 -10.81
CA LYS A 391 15.11 36.77 -11.88
C LYS A 391 15.44 36.06 -13.20
N SER A 392 16.21 34.97 -13.13
CA SER A 392 16.56 34.13 -14.28
C SER A 392 15.37 33.41 -14.94
N ALA A 393 14.24 33.28 -14.25
CA ALA A 393 13.05 32.61 -14.74
C ALA A 393 11.90 33.58 -15.10
N ARG A 394 12.08 34.89 -14.91
CA ARG A 394 11.02 35.92 -15.03
C ARG A 394 10.16 35.79 -16.30
N GLY A 395 10.79 35.65 -17.47
CA GLY A 395 10.08 35.54 -18.74
C GLY A 395 9.22 34.28 -18.88
N ARG A 396 9.73 33.13 -18.41
CA ARG A 396 8.97 31.86 -18.40
C ARG A 396 7.80 31.92 -17.43
N VAL A 397 8.01 32.51 -16.26
CA VAL A 397 6.96 32.69 -15.25
C VAL A 397 5.89 33.64 -15.75
N GLU A 398 6.25 34.74 -16.42
CA GLU A 398 5.26 35.65 -16.99
C GLU A 398 4.33 34.95 -17.98
N GLN A 399 4.90 34.19 -18.92
CA GLN A 399 4.14 33.44 -19.91
C GLN A 399 3.20 32.45 -19.24
N PHE A 400 3.69 31.72 -18.22
CA PHE A 400 2.88 30.78 -17.46
C PHE A 400 1.73 31.48 -16.72
N VAL A 401 2.01 32.56 -15.97
CA VAL A 401 0.99 33.24 -15.17
C VAL A 401 -0.02 33.96 -16.06
N LYS A 402 0.41 34.51 -17.20
CA LYS A 402 -0.50 35.08 -18.21
C LYS A 402 -1.43 34.00 -18.78
N ALA A 403 -0.89 32.84 -19.15
CA ALA A 403 -1.67 31.69 -19.58
C ALA A 403 -2.60 31.15 -18.48
N LEU A 404 -2.19 31.21 -17.22
CA LEU A 404 -3.02 30.85 -16.07
C LEU A 404 -4.18 31.85 -15.90
N ARG A 405 -3.92 33.16 -16.01
CA ARG A 405 -4.91 34.22 -15.87
C ARG A 405 -5.93 34.22 -17.00
N ASP A 406 -5.44 34.23 -18.24
CA ASP A 406 -6.22 34.49 -19.45
C ASP A 406 -6.71 33.20 -20.12
N GLY A 407 -6.02 32.08 -19.87
CA GLY A 407 -6.29 30.78 -20.47
C GLY A 407 -5.28 30.40 -21.55
N VAL A 408 -5.40 29.17 -22.03
CA VAL A 408 -4.56 28.62 -23.11
C VAL A 408 -5.41 28.37 -24.34
N GLU A 409 -5.06 29.00 -25.46
CA GLU A 409 -5.67 28.75 -26.76
C GLU A 409 -5.15 27.43 -27.36
N GLY A 410 -6.00 26.67 -28.06
CA GLY A 410 -5.55 25.54 -28.89
C GLY A 410 -5.49 24.15 -28.26
N GLY A 411 -5.98 23.91 -27.04
CA GLY A 411 -6.02 22.58 -26.42
C GLY A 411 -7.37 22.20 -25.82
N ASN A 412 -8.18 21.37 -26.51
CA ASN A 412 -9.45 20.75 -26.04
C ASN A 412 -10.43 21.62 -25.20
N GLY A 413 -10.28 22.95 -25.17
CA GLY A 413 -11.12 23.89 -24.42
C GLY A 413 -11.20 23.67 -22.90
N ARG A 414 -10.25 22.96 -22.26
CA ARG A 414 -10.32 22.64 -20.82
C ARG A 414 -9.98 23.83 -19.91
N PHE A 415 -9.22 24.80 -20.42
CA PHE A 415 -8.81 25.99 -19.66
C PHE A 415 -8.75 27.25 -20.55
N SER A 416 -9.69 27.39 -21.48
CA SER A 416 -9.68 28.46 -22.49
C SER A 416 -10.03 29.84 -21.95
N GLY A 417 -10.69 29.94 -20.79
CA GLY A 417 -11.03 31.22 -20.15
C GLY A 417 -10.12 31.61 -18.99
N GLY A 418 -9.07 30.84 -18.71
CA GLY A 418 -8.16 31.09 -17.60
C GLY A 418 -8.85 31.09 -16.23
N LEU A 419 -8.16 31.61 -15.22
CA LEU A 419 -8.74 31.86 -13.90
C LEU A 419 -9.94 32.80 -13.98
N VAL A 420 -9.82 33.88 -14.77
CA VAL A 420 -10.83 34.94 -14.86
C VAL A 420 -12.16 34.36 -15.33
N GLY A 421 -12.18 33.68 -16.48
CA GLY A 421 -13.38 33.09 -17.05
C GLY A 421 -13.89 31.89 -16.25
N LYS A 422 -13.00 31.02 -15.74
CA LYS A 422 -13.40 29.80 -15.04
C LYS A 422 -14.05 30.09 -13.68
N TYR A 423 -13.47 31.02 -12.93
CA TYR A 423 -13.96 31.38 -11.59
C TYR A 423 -14.90 32.60 -11.61
N ARG A 424 -15.22 33.11 -12.80
CA ARG A 424 -16.09 34.29 -13.00
C ARG A 424 -15.54 35.54 -12.30
N LEU A 425 -14.21 35.68 -12.24
CA LEU A 425 -13.57 36.86 -11.67
C LEU A 425 -13.75 38.04 -12.63
N THR A 426 -13.81 39.26 -12.09
CA THR A 426 -13.80 40.50 -12.88
C THR A 426 -12.43 40.73 -13.51
N GLY A 427 -11.37 40.32 -12.81
CA GLY A 427 -9.99 40.40 -13.27
C GLY A 427 -9.05 39.74 -12.26
N VAL A 428 -7.76 39.70 -12.58
CA VAL A 428 -6.71 39.30 -11.65
C VAL A 428 -5.52 40.24 -11.85
N ARG A 429 -5.12 40.94 -10.79
CA ARG A 429 -3.91 41.76 -10.79
C ARG A 429 -2.72 40.91 -10.41
N LEU A 430 -1.61 41.09 -11.12
CA LEU A 430 -0.38 40.33 -10.91
C LEU A 430 0.71 41.29 -10.44
N HIS A 431 1.29 41.02 -9.27
CA HIS A 431 2.40 41.79 -8.72
C HIS A 431 3.66 40.91 -8.73
N PHE A 432 4.64 41.23 -9.55
CA PHE A 432 5.85 40.41 -9.68
C PHE A 432 6.95 40.90 -8.76
N VAL A 433 7.56 39.98 -8.02
CA VAL A 433 8.76 40.24 -7.22
C VAL A 433 9.85 39.26 -7.63
N GLU A 434 10.99 39.82 -8.00
CA GLU A 434 12.14 39.05 -8.47
C GLU A 434 13.06 38.70 -7.30
N ILE A 435 13.55 37.46 -7.31
CA ILE A 435 14.45 36.91 -6.28
C ILE A 435 15.76 36.48 -6.95
N ASP A 436 16.89 36.76 -6.31
CA ASP A 436 18.22 36.51 -6.86
C ASP A 436 18.72 35.08 -6.56
N SER A 437 18.55 34.58 -5.33
CA SER A 437 18.93 33.23 -4.89
C SER A 437 17.73 32.28 -4.76
N ASP A 438 18.02 31.00 -4.49
CA ASP A 438 17.01 29.94 -4.32
C ASP A 438 16.93 29.46 -2.85
N THR A 439 17.08 30.39 -1.91
CA THR A 439 17.07 30.10 -0.47
C THR A 439 15.73 30.45 0.16
N GLY A 440 15.26 29.64 1.12
CA GLY A 440 13.99 29.88 1.79
C GLY A 440 13.89 31.26 2.47
N GLU A 441 15.02 31.77 2.98
CA GLU A 441 15.11 33.09 3.60
C GLU A 441 14.84 34.23 2.61
N GLU A 442 15.42 34.18 1.41
CA GLU A 442 15.15 35.22 0.41
C GLU A 442 13.72 35.19 -0.10
N TYR A 443 13.11 34.01 -0.27
CA TYR A 443 11.67 33.94 -0.59
C TYR A 443 10.81 34.54 0.53
N ALA A 444 11.16 34.32 1.80
CA ALA A 444 10.45 34.90 2.93
C ALA A 444 10.58 36.43 2.99
N ASN A 445 11.79 36.96 2.74
CA ASN A 445 12.06 38.39 2.69
C ASN A 445 11.32 39.07 1.52
N ALA A 446 11.33 38.43 0.33
CA ALA A 446 10.60 38.91 -0.83
C ALA A 446 9.08 38.92 -0.62
N ALA A 447 8.54 37.86 0.01
CA ALA A 447 7.12 37.78 0.35
C ALA A 447 6.72 38.91 1.32
N SER A 448 7.51 39.13 2.38
CA SER A 448 7.24 40.16 3.39
C SER A 448 7.27 41.56 2.77
N SER A 449 8.29 41.83 1.94
CA SER A 449 8.40 43.11 1.23
C SER A 449 7.21 43.37 0.29
N ALA A 450 6.74 42.33 -0.41
CA ALA A 450 5.57 42.43 -1.28
C ALA A 450 4.28 42.74 -0.51
N LEU A 451 4.11 42.15 0.68
CA LEU A 451 2.96 42.39 1.54
C LEU A 451 2.96 43.82 2.09
N ASP A 452 4.12 44.32 2.51
CA ASP A 452 4.27 45.70 3.01
C ASP A 452 3.94 46.73 1.93
N GLU A 453 4.36 46.47 0.69
CA GLU A 453 4.05 47.33 -0.46
C GLU A 453 2.55 47.34 -0.77
N LEU A 454 1.90 46.17 -0.79
CA LEU A 454 0.47 46.04 -1.07
C LEU A 454 -0.43 46.58 0.04
N THR A 455 0.04 46.64 1.29
CA THR A 455 -0.73 47.20 2.42
C THR A 455 -0.73 48.74 2.42
N ARG A 456 0.21 49.36 1.70
CA ARG A 456 0.31 50.82 1.55
C ARG A 456 -0.49 51.37 0.36
N LEU A 457 -1.00 50.50 -0.51
CA LEU A 457 -1.85 50.79 -1.67
C LEU A 457 -3.32 50.59 -1.32
#